data_AF-A0A8C7XSR6-F1
#
_entry.id   AF-A0A8C7XSR6-F1
#
_cell.length_a   1.000
_cell.length_b   1.000
_cell.length_c   1.000
_cell.angle_alpha   90.00
_cell.angle_beta   90.00
_cell.angle_gamma   90.00
#
_symmetry.space_group_name_H-M   'P 1'
#
loop_
_entity.id
_entity.type
_entity.pdbx_description
1 polymer ?
#
loop_
_entity_poly.entity_id
_entity_poly.type
_entity_poly.pdbx_seq_one_letter_code
_entity_poly.pdbx_strand_id
1 'polypeptide(L)'
;MQRIREGIHIRAMKAKRKVEEISKEDVQAFLKKNAFVLFTVAAVVLGVILGFSLRPYKMSYREVKYFSFPGEVLMRMLQMLVLPLLVSSLITGMAALDSKASGKMGMRAVIYYMTTTIIAVFIGILIVLIIHPGKGSKAEFGKQQTIEQISPADAFLDLIRNMFPPNLVQACTQQFKTKYGKRTVHLTVTINDTFFNSTNNTQEVMEITREEMIPIPGQVNGLNALGLVVFSMCFGLIIGNMKEQGQLLREFFDGLNEAIMQLVAIIMWYAPIGILFLIAGKIVEMDDLTQMGGQLGMYTITVIIGLTIHAVLILPMLYFVITRQNPFVFIAGLLQALVTALGTSSR
;
A
#
# COMPACT_ATOMS: atom_id res chain seq x y z
N MET A 1 12.04 -4.76 44.95
CA MET A 1 10.64 -5.20 44.76
C MET A 1 9.63 -4.23 45.38
N GLN A 2 9.72 -3.85 46.67
CA GLN A 2 8.77 -2.92 47.32
C GLN A 2 8.70 -1.52 46.69
N ARG A 3 9.85 -0.88 46.37
CA ARG A 3 9.88 0.45 45.72
C ARG A 3 9.17 0.50 44.34
N ILE A 4 9.19 -0.61 43.60
CA ILE A 4 8.49 -0.71 42.30
C ILE A 4 6.98 -0.83 42.53
N ARG A 5 6.54 -1.62 43.51
CA ARG A 5 5.13 -1.73 43.90
C ARG A 5 4.57 -0.40 44.39
N GLU A 6 5.28 0.33 45.24
CA GLU A 6 4.88 1.65 45.71
C GLU A 6 4.78 2.66 44.55
N GLY A 7 5.76 2.66 43.64
CA GLY A 7 5.73 3.50 42.44
C GLY A 7 4.52 3.21 41.54
N ILE A 8 4.15 1.93 41.37
CA ILE A 8 2.96 1.52 40.62
C ILE A 8 1.68 1.96 41.35
N HIS A 9 1.61 1.79 42.68
CA HIS A 9 0.45 2.17 43.49
C HIS A 9 0.21 3.68 43.48
N ILE A 10 1.27 4.48 43.58
CA ILE A 10 1.20 5.95 43.51
C ILE A 10 0.75 6.41 42.13
N ARG A 11 1.24 5.78 41.05
CA ARG A 11 0.80 6.08 39.67
C ARG A 11 -0.65 5.68 39.45
N ALA A 12 -1.09 4.54 39.97
CA ALA A 12 -2.48 4.09 39.89
C ALA A 12 -3.42 5.04 40.67
N MET A 13 -3.04 5.48 41.87
CA MET A 13 -3.79 6.46 42.65
C MET A 13 -3.86 7.83 41.95
N LYS A 14 -2.75 8.32 41.38
CA LYS A 14 -2.74 9.55 40.57
C LYS A 14 -3.62 9.43 39.33
N ALA A 15 -3.59 8.30 38.63
CA ALA A 15 -4.44 8.06 37.47
C ALA A 15 -5.92 8.00 37.87
N LYS A 16 -6.25 7.31 38.96
CA LYS A 16 -7.62 7.21 39.49
C LYS A 16 -8.17 8.59 39.86
N ARG A 17 -7.40 9.37 40.60
CA ARG A 17 -7.77 10.75 40.98
C ARG A 17 -7.94 11.65 39.75
N LYS A 18 -7.07 11.50 38.75
CA LYS A 18 -7.18 12.24 37.48
C LYS A 18 -8.41 11.85 36.66
N VAL A 19 -8.92 10.62 36.80
CA VAL A 19 -10.17 10.16 36.16
C VAL A 19 -11.40 10.65 36.94
N GLU A 20 -11.33 10.68 38.27
CA GLU A 20 -12.39 11.20 39.15
C GLU A 20 -12.55 12.73 39.05
N GLU A 21 -11.47 13.46 38.74
CA GLU A 21 -11.47 14.91 38.54
C GLU A 21 -11.86 15.36 37.11
N ILE A 22 -12.24 14.45 36.20
CA ILE A 22 -12.64 14.82 34.82
C ILE A 22 -13.97 15.58 34.85
N SER A 23 -13.93 16.88 34.57
CA SER A 23 -15.12 17.72 34.44
C SER A 23 -15.79 17.53 33.07
N LYS A 24 -17.09 17.87 32.98
CA LYS A 24 -17.80 17.97 31.68
C LYS A 24 -17.12 18.96 30.73
N GLU A 25 -16.49 20.01 31.27
CA GLU A 25 -15.74 21.01 30.51
C GLU A 25 -14.48 20.41 29.89
N ASP A 26 -13.77 19.54 30.61
CA ASP A 26 -12.59 18.84 30.11
C ASP A 26 -12.96 17.88 28.98
N VAL A 27 -14.08 17.18 29.11
CA VAL A 27 -14.62 16.30 28.06
C VAL A 27 -15.01 17.12 26.84
N GLN A 28 -15.70 18.25 27.01
CA GLN A 28 -16.09 19.10 25.88
C GLN A 28 -14.87 19.72 25.18
N ALA A 29 -13.85 20.13 25.93
CA ALA A 29 -12.58 20.61 25.38
C ALA A 29 -11.84 19.52 24.61
N PHE A 30 -11.80 18.30 25.16
CA PHE A 30 -11.22 17.13 24.49
C PHE A 30 -11.97 16.78 23.20
N LEU A 31 -13.30 16.78 23.22
CA LEU A 31 -14.16 16.52 22.06
C LEU A 31 -13.94 17.56 20.96
N LYS A 32 -13.89 18.86 21.30
CA LYS A 32 -13.59 19.91 20.32
C LYS A 32 -12.19 19.77 19.73
N LYS A 33 -11.19 19.45 20.56
CA LYS A 33 -9.80 19.29 20.13
C LYS A 33 -9.59 18.09 19.20
N ASN A 34 -10.31 16.99 19.44
CA ASN A 34 -10.17 15.74 18.69
C ASN A 34 -11.39 15.44 17.81
N ALA A 35 -12.22 16.45 17.52
CA ALA A 35 -13.49 16.29 16.81
C ALA A 35 -13.31 15.52 15.50
N PHE A 36 -12.26 15.87 14.75
CA PHE A 36 -11.94 15.22 13.48
C PHE A 36 -11.68 13.71 13.63
N VAL A 37 -10.79 13.33 14.55
CA VAL A 37 -10.44 11.92 14.81
C VAL A 37 -11.67 11.15 15.30
N LEU A 38 -12.49 11.78 16.14
CA LEU A 38 -13.71 11.16 16.63
C LEU A 38 -14.72 10.92 15.49
N PHE A 39 -14.87 11.88 14.56
CA PHE A 39 -15.75 11.72 13.41
C PHE A 39 -15.29 10.61 12.47
N THR A 40 -13.99 10.47 12.21
CA THR A 40 -13.49 9.39 11.35
C THR A 40 -13.65 8.01 12.02
N VAL A 41 -13.36 7.89 13.31
CA VAL A 41 -13.57 6.63 14.05
C VAL A 41 -15.06 6.28 14.10
N ALA A 42 -15.92 7.25 14.38
CA ALA A 42 -17.37 7.04 14.36
C ALA A 42 -17.87 6.63 12.96
N ALA A 43 -17.36 7.25 11.90
CA ALA A 43 -17.67 6.90 10.53
C ALA A 43 -17.30 5.45 10.17
N VAL A 44 -16.14 4.96 10.64
CA VAL A 44 -15.76 3.55 10.45
C VAL A 44 -16.75 2.63 11.15
N VAL A 45 -17.05 2.88 12.43
CA VAL A 45 -17.98 2.04 13.21
C VAL A 45 -19.37 2.04 12.57
N LEU A 46 -19.88 3.21 12.20
CA LEU A 46 -21.17 3.34 11.51
C LEU A 46 -21.16 2.68 10.13
N GLY A 47 -20.08 2.79 9.36
CA GLY A 47 -19.92 2.14 8.06
C GLY A 47 -19.94 0.62 8.17
N VAL A 48 -19.28 0.05 9.19
CA VAL A 48 -19.33 -1.39 9.47
C VAL A 48 -20.74 -1.84 9.83
N ILE A 49 -21.39 -1.15 10.77
CA ILE A 49 -22.76 -1.46 11.20
C ILE A 49 -23.73 -1.37 10.00
N LEU A 50 -23.63 -0.31 9.20
CA LEU A 50 -24.47 -0.09 8.04
C LEU A 50 -24.23 -1.16 6.97
N GLY A 51 -22.97 -1.49 6.68
CA GLY A 51 -22.62 -2.53 5.71
C GLY A 51 -23.20 -3.90 6.06
N PHE A 52 -23.04 -4.33 7.32
CA PHE A 52 -23.63 -5.60 7.78
C PHE A 52 -25.17 -5.56 7.86
N SER A 53 -25.76 -4.40 8.16
CA SER A 53 -27.22 -4.24 8.21
C SER A 53 -27.85 -4.27 6.81
N LEU A 54 -27.14 -3.79 5.78
CA LEU A 54 -27.61 -3.76 4.39
C LEU A 54 -27.38 -5.08 3.64
N ARG A 55 -26.44 -5.91 4.10
CA ARG A 55 -26.10 -7.21 3.47
C ARG A 55 -27.29 -8.16 3.27
N PRO A 56 -28.25 -8.31 4.21
CA PRO A 56 -29.41 -9.19 4.02
C PRO A 56 -30.37 -8.74 2.91
N TYR A 57 -30.34 -7.46 2.52
CA TYR A 57 -31.27 -6.89 1.54
C TYR A 57 -30.95 -7.24 0.08
N LYS A 58 -29.84 -7.96 -0.19
CA LYS A 58 -29.42 -8.44 -1.53
C LYS A 58 -29.52 -7.36 -2.62
N MET A 59 -28.87 -6.23 -2.40
CA MET A 59 -28.80 -5.14 -3.37
C MET A 59 -28.17 -5.61 -4.69
N SER A 60 -28.67 -5.07 -5.80
CA SER A 60 -28.07 -5.25 -7.12
C SER A 60 -26.71 -4.55 -7.21
N TYR A 61 -25.81 -5.05 -8.07
CA TYR A 61 -24.50 -4.44 -8.32
C TYR A 61 -24.57 -2.93 -8.63
N ARG A 62 -25.60 -2.50 -9.36
CA ARG A 62 -25.82 -1.09 -9.69
C ARG A 62 -26.18 -0.26 -8.47
N GLU A 63 -26.99 -0.80 -7.57
CA GLU A 63 -27.41 -0.14 -6.33
C GLU A 63 -26.23 -0.01 -5.36
N VAL A 64 -25.41 -1.05 -5.24
CA VAL A 64 -24.16 -1.01 -4.45
C VAL A 64 -23.24 0.09 -4.96
N LYS A 65 -23.08 0.24 -6.28
CA LYS A 65 -22.28 1.33 -6.86
C LYS A 65 -22.80 2.72 -6.52
N TYR A 66 -24.11 2.93 -6.59
CA TYR A 66 -24.72 4.21 -6.22
C TYR A 66 -24.57 4.49 -4.73
N PHE A 67 -24.74 3.47 -3.89
CA PHE A 67 -24.54 3.56 -2.46
C PHE A 67 -23.09 3.89 -2.08
N SER A 68 -22.10 3.28 -2.75
CA SER A 68 -20.67 3.50 -2.49
C SER A 68 -20.11 4.79 -3.13
N PHE A 69 -20.92 5.53 -3.90
CA PHE A 69 -20.47 6.69 -4.68
C PHE A 69 -19.76 7.77 -3.84
N PRO A 70 -20.23 8.16 -2.63
CA PRO A 70 -19.49 9.11 -1.79
C PRO A 70 -18.07 8.63 -1.43
N GLY A 71 -17.91 7.32 -1.24
CA GLY A 71 -16.60 6.70 -1.03
C GLY A 71 -15.71 6.76 -2.28
N GLU A 72 -16.29 6.54 -3.47
CA GLU A 72 -15.56 6.68 -4.74
C GLU A 72 -15.09 8.13 -4.96
N VAL A 73 -15.94 9.12 -4.66
CA VAL A 73 -15.59 10.54 -4.77
C VAL A 73 -14.41 10.88 -3.84
N LEU A 74 -14.40 10.37 -2.61
CA LEU A 74 -13.25 10.51 -1.70
C LEU A 74 -11.97 9.95 -2.33
N MET A 75 -12.02 8.74 -2.89
CA MET A 75 -10.85 8.12 -3.53
C MET A 75 -10.32 8.96 -4.70
N ARG A 76 -11.22 9.49 -5.54
CA ARG A 76 -10.84 10.36 -6.66
C ARG A 76 -10.19 11.66 -6.19
N MET A 77 -10.73 12.29 -5.15
CA MET A 77 -10.16 13.51 -4.57
C MET A 77 -8.75 13.26 -3.98
N LEU A 78 -8.55 12.15 -3.28
CA LEU A 78 -7.24 11.80 -2.74
C LEU A 78 -6.24 11.48 -3.85
N GLN A 79 -6.61 10.67 -4.84
CA GLN A 79 -5.75 10.31 -5.98
C GLN A 79 -5.34 11.53 -6.82
N MET A 80 -6.22 12.52 -6.96
CA MET A 80 -5.92 13.78 -7.63
C MET A 80 -4.77 14.54 -6.95
N LEU A 81 -4.69 14.48 -5.61
CA LEU A 81 -3.65 15.19 -4.85
C LEU A 81 -2.31 14.44 -4.79
N VAL A 82 -2.30 13.12 -5.01
CA VAL A 82 -1.05 12.32 -4.90
C VAL A 82 0.03 12.85 -5.83
N LEU A 83 -0.29 13.11 -7.11
CA LEU A 83 0.69 13.57 -8.10
C LEU A 83 1.36 14.90 -7.69
N PRO A 84 0.62 16.02 -7.50
CA PRO A 84 1.24 17.30 -7.22
C PRO A 84 1.90 17.33 -5.83
N LEU A 85 1.33 16.64 -4.84
CA LEU A 85 1.92 16.54 -3.50
C LEU A 85 3.25 15.79 -3.53
N LEU A 86 3.30 14.63 -4.18
CA LEU A 86 4.51 13.80 -4.25
C LEU A 86 5.67 14.58 -4.89
N VAL A 87 5.41 15.26 -6.02
CA VAL A 87 6.46 16.03 -6.72
C VAL A 87 6.90 17.24 -5.89
N SER A 88 5.97 18.08 -5.42
CA SER A 88 6.30 19.29 -4.68
C SER A 88 6.94 18.99 -3.31
N SER A 89 6.34 18.11 -2.50
CA SER A 89 6.86 17.75 -1.17
C SER A 89 8.26 17.13 -1.24
N LEU A 90 8.53 16.25 -2.23
CA LEU A 90 9.85 15.64 -2.36
C LEU A 90 10.90 16.63 -2.84
N ILE A 91 10.58 17.51 -3.81
CA ILE A 91 11.52 18.52 -4.28
C ILE A 91 11.88 19.47 -3.13
N THR A 92 10.89 20.01 -2.43
CA THR A 92 11.07 20.86 -1.24
C THR A 92 11.87 20.15 -0.14
N GLY A 93 11.48 18.91 0.19
CA GLY A 93 12.11 18.14 1.25
C GLY A 93 13.58 17.83 0.96
N MET A 94 13.91 17.52 -0.29
CA MET A 94 15.28 17.21 -0.69
C MET A 94 16.13 18.46 -0.92
N ALA A 95 15.53 19.57 -1.37
CA ALA A 95 16.21 20.86 -1.54
C ALA A 95 16.56 21.54 -0.22
N ALA A 96 15.82 21.23 0.86
CA ALA A 96 16.09 21.74 2.20
C ALA A 96 17.26 21.04 2.92
N LEU A 97 17.75 19.91 2.39
CA LEU A 97 18.79 19.10 3.01
C LEU A 97 20.15 19.30 2.30
N ASP A 98 21.22 19.43 3.08
CA ASP A 98 22.58 19.39 2.54
C ASP A 98 22.85 18.03 1.89
N SER A 99 23.55 17.99 0.75
CA SER A 99 23.85 16.75 0.02
C SER A 99 24.48 15.65 0.90
N LYS A 100 25.40 16.03 1.80
CA LYS A 100 26.04 15.11 2.76
C LYS A 100 25.10 14.65 3.87
N ALA A 101 24.16 15.50 4.30
CA ALA A 101 23.17 15.15 5.31
C ALA A 101 22.08 14.24 4.70
N SER A 102 21.63 14.56 3.48
CA SER A 102 20.66 13.80 2.71
C SER A 102 21.10 12.36 2.48
N GLY A 103 22.36 12.13 2.08
CA GLY A 103 22.90 10.78 1.92
C GLY A 103 22.87 9.96 3.22
N LYS A 104 23.21 10.56 4.37
CA LYS A 104 23.18 9.88 5.68
C LYS A 104 21.75 9.62 6.15
N MET A 105 20.85 10.58 5.96
CA MET A 105 19.44 10.45 6.33
C MET A 105 18.75 9.39 5.47
N GLY A 106 18.99 9.40 4.16
CA GLY A 106 18.50 8.40 3.22
C GLY A 106 19.01 6.99 3.54
N MET A 107 20.31 6.83 3.81
CA MET A 107 20.87 5.53 4.19
C MET A 107 20.23 4.96 5.45
N ARG A 108 20.00 5.78 6.49
CA ARG A 108 19.29 5.37 7.71
C ARG A 108 17.86 4.91 7.41
N ALA A 109 17.15 5.62 6.53
CA ALA A 109 15.81 5.25 6.10
C ALA A 109 15.78 3.92 5.34
N VAL A 110 16.72 3.71 4.40
CA VAL A 110 16.84 2.44 3.65
C VAL A 110 17.12 1.27 4.59
N ILE A 111 18.06 1.42 5.53
CA ILE A 111 18.36 0.39 6.53
C ILE A 111 17.13 0.08 7.38
N TYR A 112 16.40 1.11 7.82
CA TYR A 112 15.16 0.96 8.59
C TYR A 112 14.10 0.18 7.81
N TYR A 113 13.83 0.53 6.55
CA TYR A 113 12.84 -0.15 5.70
C TYR A 113 13.24 -1.60 5.38
N MET A 114 14.51 -1.86 5.08
CA MET A 114 14.99 -3.22 4.85
C MET A 114 14.84 -4.09 6.11
N THR A 115 15.28 -3.58 7.25
CA THR A 115 15.24 -4.32 8.52
C THR A 115 13.79 -4.64 8.94
N THR A 116 12.90 -3.64 8.89
CA THR A 116 11.49 -3.84 9.24
C THR A 116 10.78 -4.81 8.30
N THR A 117 11.07 -4.75 6.99
CA THR A 117 10.52 -5.68 6.01
C THR A 117 10.97 -7.12 6.24
N ILE A 118 12.26 -7.34 6.51
CA ILE A 118 12.80 -8.67 6.83
C ILE A 118 12.14 -9.24 8.09
N ILE A 119 11.98 -8.42 9.14
CA ILE A 119 11.30 -8.83 10.37
C ILE A 119 9.83 -9.16 10.09
N ALA A 120 9.13 -8.35 9.29
CA ALA A 120 7.73 -8.59 8.92
C ALA A 120 7.56 -9.92 8.16
N VAL A 121 8.42 -10.20 7.18
CA VAL A 121 8.42 -11.45 6.41
C VAL A 121 8.68 -12.64 7.33
N PHE A 122 9.67 -12.55 8.22
CA PHE A 122 9.98 -13.62 9.17
C PHE A 122 8.79 -13.95 10.08
N ILE A 123 8.11 -12.93 10.61
CA ILE A 123 6.90 -13.11 11.43
C ILE A 123 5.76 -13.71 10.62
N GLY A 124 5.55 -13.25 9.38
CA GLY A 124 4.54 -13.80 8.48
C GLY A 124 4.75 -15.29 8.24
N ILE A 125 5.99 -15.69 7.92
CA ILE A 125 6.37 -17.10 7.74
C ILE A 125 6.15 -17.88 9.04
N LEU A 126 6.62 -17.37 10.17
CA LEU A 126 6.47 -18.03 11.47
C LEU A 126 5.00 -18.31 11.82
N ILE A 127 4.12 -17.32 11.65
CA ILE A 127 2.69 -17.46 12.00
C ILE A 127 1.98 -18.41 11.03
N VAL A 128 2.30 -18.35 9.74
CA VAL A 128 1.76 -19.29 8.74
C VAL A 128 2.22 -20.73 9.04
N LEU A 129 3.47 -20.93 9.47
CA LEU A 129 3.99 -22.24 9.87
C LEU A 129 3.45 -22.73 11.21
N ILE A 130 2.97 -21.87 12.10
CA ILE A 130 2.32 -22.30 13.35
C ILE A 130 0.88 -22.71 13.05
N ILE A 131 0.12 -21.86 12.35
CA ILE A 131 -1.33 -22.04 12.15
C ILE A 131 -1.62 -23.05 11.03
N HIS A 132 -0.74 -23.17 10.03
CA HIS A 132 -0.93 -23.99 8.84
C HIS A 132 -2.33 -23.83 8.21
N PRO A 133 -2.72 -22.61 7.80
CA PRO A 133 -4.03 -22.39 7.19
C PRO A 133 -4.15 -23.26 5.93
N GLY A 134 -5.20 -24.08 5.85
CA GLY A 134 -5.45 -24.95 4.69
C GLY A 134 -5.28 -26.45 4.93
N LYS A 135 -4.66 -26.90 6.03
CA LYS A 135 -4.60 -28.32 6.38
C LYS A 135 -5.99 -28.83 6.82
N GLY A 136 -6.83 -29.30 5.88
CA GLY A 136 -8.11 -29.93 6.24
C GLY A 136 -9.21 -30.04 5.17
N SER A 137 -9.06 -29.52 3.95
CA SER A 137 -10.09 -29.69 2.91
C SER A 137 -9.50 -30.15 1.59
N LYS A 138 -10.09 -31.21 1.02
CA LYS A 138 -9.85 -31.72 -0.34
C LYS A 138 -10.65 -30.93 -1.40
N ALA A 139 -11.04 -29.70 -1.10
CA ALA A 139 -11.67 -28.84 -2.09
C ALA A 139 -10.56 -28.27 -2.99
N GLU A 140 -10.40 -28.88 -4.16
CA GLU A 140 -9.73 -28.22 -5.28
C GLU A 140 -10.44 -26.89 -5.54
N PHE A 141 -9.80 -25.78 -5.19
CA PHE A 141 -10.22 -24.45 -5.62
C PHE A 141 -9.94 -24.32 -7.12
N GLY A 142 -10.75 -25.01 -7.92
CA GLY A 142 -10.77 -24.96 -9.37
C GLY A 142 -11.46 -23.69 -9.85
N LYS A 143 -10.71 -22.58 -9.86
CA LYS A 143 -10.83 -21.60 -10.96
C LYS A 143 -9.43 -21.35 -11.48
N GLN A 144 -9.12 -22.08 -12.54
CA GLN A 144 -7.95 -21.90 -13.38
C GLN A 144 -8.07 -20.56 -14.09
N GLN A 145 -7.88 -19.47 -13.35
CA GLN A 145 -7.42 -18.24 -13.99
C GLN A 145 -6.07 -18.60 -14.60
N THR A 146 -5.91 -18.40 -15.91
CA THR A 146 -4.62 -18.41 -16.57
C THR A 146 -3.77 -17.34 -15.91
N ILE A 147 -3.04 -17.72 -14.86
CA ILE A 147 -2.02 -16.88 -14.25
C ILE A 147 -0.97 -16.73 -15.34
N GLU A 148 -0.92 -15.56 -15.97
CA GLU A 148 0.24 -15.18 -16.78
C GLU A 148 1.45 -15.32 -15.86
N GLN A 149 2.25 -16.36 -16.08
CA GLN A 149 3.46 -16.59 -15.31
C GLN A 149 4.47 -15.52 -15.70
N ILE A 150 4.45 -14.41 -14.96
CA ILE A 150 5.43 -13.35 -15.12
C ILE A 150 6.75 -13.85 -14.54
N SER A 151 7.80 -13.80 -15.34
CA SER A 151 9.15 -14.10 -14.87
C SER A 151 9.56 -13.09 -13.79
N PRO A 152 10.09 -13.53 -12.64
CA PRO A 152 10.59 -12.61 -11.60
C PRO A 152 11.66 -11.65 -12.12
N ALA A 153 12.46 -12.10 -13.11
CA ALA A 153 13.47 -11.26 -13.75
C ALA A 153 12.81 -10.09 -14.51
N ASP A 154 11.74 -10.35 -15.26
CA ASP A 154 11.02 -9.32 -16.00
C ASP A 154 10.37 -8.29 -15.05
N ALA A 155 9.81 -8.75 -13.93
CA ALA A 155 9.27 -7.86 -12.90
C ALA A 155 10.34 -6.96 -12.27
N PHE A 156 11.54 -7.49 -12.03
CA PHE A 156 12.67 -6.70 -11.53
C PHE A 156 13.19 -5.71 -12.59
N LEU A 157 13.27 -6.11 -13.85
CA LEU A 157 13.62 -5.21 -14.94
C LEU A 157 12.58 -4.10 -15.11
N ASP A 158 11.29 -4.42 -14.97
CA ASP A 158 10.21 -3.44 -15.00
C ASP A 158 10.31 -2.43 -13.84
N LEU A 159 10.74 -2.87 -12.65
CA LEU A 159 11.01 -1.95 -11.54
C LEU A 159 12.07 -0.92 -11.92
N ILE A 160 13.20 -1.35 -12.48
CA ILE A 160 14.28 -0.47 -12.92
C ILE A 160 13.82 0.45 -14.07
N ARG A 161 13.11 -0.09 -15.06
CA ARG A 161 12.55 0.71 -16.17
C ARG A 161 11.60 1.79 -15.66
N ASN A 162 10.80 1.49 -14.63
CA ASN A 162 9.90 2.47 -14.03
C ASN A 162 10.63 3.52 -13.17
N MET A 163 11.82 3.23 -12.62
CA MET A 163 12.65 4.24 -11.93
C MET A 163 13.14 5.35 -12.86
N PHE A 164 13.33 5.04 -14.15
CA PHE A 164 13.83 5.97 -15.17
C PHE A 164 12.86 6.06 -16.35
N PRO A 165 11.69 6.73 -16.18
CA PRO A 165 10.72 6.83 -17.25
C PRO A 165 11.27 7.64 -18.44
N PRO A 166 10.96 7.27 -19.68
CA PRO A 166 11.44 7.99 -20.86
C PRO A 166 10.81 9.40 -21.00
N ASN A 167 9.66 9.64 -20.37
CA ASN A 167 8.96 10.91 -20.38
C ASN A 167 8.22 11.15 -19.04
N LEU A 168 8.42 12.32 -18.43
CA LEU A 168 7.82 12.68 -17.14
C LEU A 168 6.31 12.92 -17.22
N VAL A 169 5.83 13.57 -18.28
CA VAL A 169 4.39 13.81 -18.49
C VAL A 169 3.67 12.48 -18.70
N GLN A 170 4.28 11.56 -19.45
CA GLN A 170 3.75 10.21 -19.61
C GLN A 170 3.74 9.45 -18.29
N ALA A 171 4.79 9.57 -17.47
CA ALA A 171 4.87 8.95 -16.15
C ALA A 171 3.72 9.37 -15.20
N CYS A 172 3.12 10.54 -15.41
CA CYS A 172 1.95 10.98 -14.65
C CYS A 172 0.68 10.17 -14.94
N THR A 173 0.61 9.46 -16.07
CA THR A 173 -0.61 8.78 -16.54
C THR A 173 -0.42 7.30 -16.83
N GLN A 174 0.82 6.87 -17.07
CA GLN A 174 1.16 5.53 -17.51
C GLN A 174 2.41 5.00 -16.80
N GLN A 175 2.46 3.68 -16.61
CA GLN A 175 3.62 2.95 -16.10
C GLN A 175 4.01 1.81 -17.04
N PHE A 176 5.30 1.47 -17.06
CA PHE A 176 5.83 0.39 -17.88
C PHE A 176 5.47 -0.97 -17.25
N LYS A 177 4.98 -1.89 -18.08
CA LYS A 177 4.71 -3.28 -17.68
C LYS A 177 4.95 -4.18 -18.88
N THR A 178 5.85 -5.14 -18.71
CA THR A 178 6.11 -6.18 -19.70
C THR A 178 4.83 -7.00 -19.90
N LYS A 179 4.43 -7.15 -21.17
CA LYS A 179 3.37 -8.06 -21.60
C LYS A 179 4.03 -9.28 -22.24
N TYR A 180 3.35 -10.42 -22.26
CA TYR A 180 3.86 -11.62 -22.93
C TYR A 180 3.17 -11.77 -24.27
N GLY A 181 3.96 -11.77 -25.34
CA GLY A 181 3.51 -12.06 -26.70
C GLY A 181 3.88 -13.49 -27.07
N LYS A 182 3.08 -14.13 -27.93
CA LYS A 182 3.46 -15.39 -28.57
C LYS A 182 4.32 -15.09 -29.79
N ARG A 183 5.51 -15.68 -29.86
CA ARG A 183 6.33 -15.72 -31.08
C ARG A 183 6.34 -17.14 -31.60
N THR A 184 5.85 -17.35 -32.81
CA THR A 184 5.97 -18.62 -33.52
C THR A 184 7.37 -18.71 -34.14
N VAL A 185 8.15 -19.69 -33.69
CA VAL A 185 9.45 -20.00 -34.28
C VAL A 185 9.26 -21.21 -35.19
N HIS A 186 9.48 -21.01 -36.50
CA HIS A 186 9.50 -22.11 -37.47
C HIS A 186 10.86 -22.79 -37.39
N LEU A 187 10.90 -23.99 -36.81
CA LEU A 187 12.10 -24.83 -36.81
C LEU A 187 12.01 -25.79 -37.98
N THR A 188 12.88 -25.59 -38.97
CA THR A 188 13.07 -26.51 -40.08
C THR A 188 13.96 -27.66 -39.59
N VAL A 189 13.38 -28.82 -39.30
CA VAL A 189 14.16 -30.00 -38.94
C VAL A 189 14.32 -30.87 -40.18
N THR A 190 15.55 -31.01 -40.66
CA THR A 190 15.89 -31.97 -41.72
C THR A 190 16.03 -33.34 -41.09
N ILE A 191 15.09 -34.25 -41.37
CA ILE A 191 15.23 -35.66 -40.98
C ILE A 191 16.16 -36.33 -41.99
N ASN A 192 17.39 -36.66 -41.59
CA ASN A 192 18.19 -37.61 -42.35
C ASN A 192 17.79 -39.02 -41.91
N ASP A 193 16.86 -39.64 -42.63
CA ASP A 193 16.51 -41.05 -42.43
C ASP A 193 17.69 -41.94 -42.82
N THR A 194 18.61 -42.17 -41.88
CA THR A 194 19.69 -43.16 -42.03
C THR A 194 19.23 -44.59 -41.72
N PHE A 195 17.92 -44.82 -41.53
CA PHE A 195 17.35 -46.12 -41.17
C PHE A 195 16.41 -46.76 -42.21
N PHE A 196 16.18 -46.14 -43.38
CA PHE A 196 15.44 -46.76 -44.48
C PHE A 196 16.24 -46.72 -45.78
N ASN A 197 16.85 -47.85 -46.10
CA ASN A 197 17.46 -48.10 -47.39
C ASN A 197 16.33 -48.34 -48.43
N SER A 198 15.97 -47.34 -49.25
CA SER A 198 15.81 -47.51 -50.71
C SER A 198 15.34 -46.21 -51.40
N THR A 199 16.15 -45.74 -52.36
CA THR A 199 15.75 -45.12 -53.63
C THR A 199 14.56 -44.14 -53.63
N ASN A 200 14.77 -42.93 -53.12
CA ASN A 200 14.36 -41.64 -53.70
C ASN A 200 14.68 -40.57 -52.66
N ASN A 201 15.70 -39.74 -52.91
CA ASN A 201 16.08 -38.64 -52.03
C ASN A 201 15.04 -37.52 -52.11
N THR A 202 13.88 -37.71 -51.49
CA THR A 202 13.01 -36.60 -51.09
C THR A 202 13.35 -36.26 -49.66
N GLN A 203 14.12 -35.18 -49.47
CA GLN A 203 14.29 -34.57 -48.16
C GLN A 203 12.92 -34.04 -47.72
N GLU A 204 12.19 -34.78 -46.89
CA GLU A 204 11.01 -34.26 -46.24
C GLU A 204 11.44 -33.28 -45.15
N VAL A 205 11.22 -32.00 -45.42
CA VAL A 205 11.44 -30.91 -44.48
C VAL A 205 10.21 -30.82 -43.58
N MET A 206 10.35 -31.21 -42.31
CA MET A 206 9.27 -31.09 -41.34
C MET A 206 9.39 -29.73 -40.63
N GLU A 207 8.44 -28.83 -40.87
CA GLU A 207 8.34 -27.54 -40.17
C GLU A 207 7.66 -27.74 -38.80
N ILE A 208 8.46 -27.78 -37.74
CA ILE A 208 7.93 -27.78 -36.37
C ILE A 208 7.73 -26.32 -35.95
N THR A 209 6.46 -25.91 -35.80
CA THR A 209 6.12 -24.60 -35.24
C THR A 209 6.18 -24.69 -33.71
N ARG A 210 7.17 -24.03 -33.09
CA ARG A 210 7.25 -23.89 -31.63
C ARG A 210 6.73 -22.52 -31.22
N GLU A 211 5.67 -22.48 -30.40
CA GLU A 211 5.23 -21.24 -29.75
C GLU A 211 6.14 -20.93 -28.56
N GLU A 212 6.86 -19.81 -28.62
CA GLU A 212 7.67 -19.28 -27.53
C GLU A 212 7.01 -18.01 -26.97
N MET A 213 6.86 -17.92 -25.65
CA MET A 213 6.39 -16.71 -24.96
C MET A 213 7.56 -15.75 -24.80
N ILE A 214 7.46 -14.57 -25.40
CA ILE A 214 8.50 -13.53 -25.32
C ILE A 214 7.99 -12.30 -24.56
N PRO A 215 8.84 -11.66 -23.74
CA PRO A 215 8.50 -10.40 -23.10
C PRO A 215 8.51 -9.28 -24.15
N ILE A 216 7.38 -8.57 -24.28
CA ILE A 216 7.21 -7.41 -25.14
C ILE A 216 7.02 -6.14 -24.28
N PRO A 217 7.58 -4.99 -24.69
CA PRO A 217 7.39 -3.74 -23.97
C PRO A 217 5.91 -3.36 -23.99
N GLY A 218 5.36 -3.06 -22.80
CA GLY A 218 3.98 -2.67 -22.64
C GLY A 218 3.83 -1.50 -21.67
N GLN A 219 2.70 -0.82 -21.78
CA GLN A 219 2.28 0.24 -20.86
C GLN A 219 0.92 -0.11 -20.29
N VAL A 220 0.71 0.28 -19.04
CA VAL A 220 -0.60 0.22 -18.37
C VAL A 220 -0.94 1.59 -17.80
N ASN A 221 -2.22 1.93 -17.83
CA ASN A 221 -2.71 3.18 -17.27
C ASN A 221 -2.52 3.17 -15.75
N GLY A 222 -1.99 4.25 -15.21
CA GLY A 222 -1.67 4.40 -13.81
C GLY A 222 -0.45 5.29 -13.61
N LEU A 223 -0.42 5.98 -12.48
CA LEU A 223 0.68 6.85 -12.09
C LEU A 223 1.95 6.02 -11.86
N ASN A 224 3.03 6.31 -12.60
CA ASN A 224 4.37 5.81 -12.27
C ASN A 224 4.96 6.62 -11.11
N ALA A 225 4.45 6.37 -9.90
CA ALA A 225 4.89 7.06 -8.69
C ALA A 225 6.39 6.85 -8.44
N LEU A 226 6.93 5.65 -8.70
CA LEU A 226 8.35 5.34 -8.49
C LEU A 226 9.27 6.24 -9.32
N GLY A 227 9.00 6.38 -10.62
CA GLY A 227 9.79 7.25 -11.50
C GLY A 227 9.72 8.72 -11.08
N LEU A 228 8.53 9.19 -10.67
CA LEU A 228 8.36 10.55 -10.18
C LEU A 228 9.08 10.80 -8.85
N VAL A 229 9.10 9.81 -7.93
CA VAL A 229 9.88 9.89 -6.68
C VAL A 229 11.36 10.03 -7.00
N VAL A 230 11.91 9.16 -7.86
CA VAL A 230 13.34 9.15 -8.21
C VAL A 230 13.73 10.48 -8.88
N PHE A 231 12.94 10.93 -9.86
CA PHE A 231 13.16 12.21 -10.53
C PHE A 231 13.11 13.39 -9.54
N SER A 232 12.03 13.49 -8.75
CA SER A 232 11.82 14.59 -7.79
C SER A 232 12.92 14.65 -6.74
N MET A 233 13.41 13.48 -6.30
CA MET A 233 14.50 13.38 -5.34
C MET A 233 15.82 13.90 -5.93
N CYS A 234 16.19 13.47 -7.13
CA CYS A 234 17.38 13.95 -7.83
C CYS A 234 17.28 15.45 -8.14
N PHE A 235 16.11 15.91 -8.59
CA PHE A 235 15.88 17.31 -8.93
C PHE A 235 15.93 18.22 -7.70
N GLY A 236 15.28 17.83 -6.60
CA GLY A 236 15.35 18.56 -5.33
C GLY A 236 16.78 18.66 -4.79
N LEU A 237 17.56 17.57 -4.89
CA LEU A 237 18.99 17.61 -4.52
C LEU A 237 19.81 18.58 -5.37
N ILE A 238 19.57 18.63 -6.68
CA ILE A 238 20.25 19.57 -7.58
C ILE A 238 19.89 21.01 -7.20
N ILE A 239 18.60 21.32 -7.01
CA ILE A 239 18.13 22.65 -6.58
C ILE A 239 18.79 23.06 -5.26
N GLY A 240 18.82 22.17 -4.26
CA GLY A 240 19.46 22.43 -2.98
C GLY A 240 20.95 22.75 -3.12
N ASN A 241 21.65 22.12 -4.07
CA ASN A 241 23.06 22.39 -4.33
C ASN A 241 23.31 23.66 -5.15
N MET A 242 22.31 24.19 -5.88
CA MET A 242 22.42 25.40 -6.70
C MET A 242 22.41 26.72 -5.89
N LYS A 243 22.27 26.65 -4.56
CA LYS A 243 22.28 27.81 -3.65
C LYS A 243 21.33 28.92 -4.14
N GLU A 244 21.85 30.13 -4.41
CA GLU A 244 21.07 31.30 -4.83
C GLU A 244 20.31 31.08 -6.14
N GLN A 245 20.89 30.36 -7.11
CA GLN A 245 20.23 30.09 -8.39
C GLN A 245 19.02 29.15 -8.25
N GLY A 246 19.04 28.27 -7.24
CA GLY A 246 17.94 27.34 -6.96
C GLY A 246 16.82 27.94 -6.10
N GLN A 247 17.03 29.12 -5.51
CA GLN A 247 16.11 29.67 -4.51
C GLN A 247 14.71 29.95 -5.07
N LEU A 248 14.63 30.56 -6.25
CA LEU A 248 13.33 30.85 -6.89
C LEU A 248 12.52 29.58 -7.12
N LEU A 249 13.18 28.50 -7.58
CA LEU A 249 12.50 27.25 -7.88
C LEU A 249 12.07 26.52 -6.59
N ARG A 250 12.89 26.60 -5.54
CA ARG A 250 12.53 26.10 -4.21
C ARG A 250 11.30 26.82 -3.66
N GLU A 251 11.29 28.15 -3.67
CA GLU A 251 10.17 28.97 -3.18
C GLU A 251 8.87 28.68 -3.96
N PHE A 252 8.97 28.45 -5.27
CA PHE A 252 7.84 28.01 -6.08
C PHE A 252 7.26 26.67 -5.61
N PHE A 253 8.11 25.64 -5.42
CA PHE A 253 7.65 24.32 -4.95
C PHE A 253 7.14 24.35 -3.50
N ASP A 254 7.74 25.17 -2.64
CA ASP A 254 7.29 25.38 -1.27
C ASP A 254 5.88 26.00 -1.24
N GLY A 255 5.64 27.04 -2.05
CA GLY A 255 4.33 27.66 -2.19
C GLY A 255 3.28 26.73 -2.79
N LEU A 256 3.67 25.92 -3.78
CA LEU A 256 2.81 24.89 -4.37
C LEU A 256 2.43 23.82 -3.32
N ASN A 257 3.40 23.33 -2.56
CA ASN A 257 3.18 22.35 -1.50
C ASN A 257 2.22 22.88 -0.43
N GLU A 258 2.41 24.12 0.02
CA GLU A 258 1.52 24.76 1.02
C GLU A 258 0.08 24.89 0.49
N ALA A 259 -0.10 25.34 -0.77
CA ALA A 259 -1.42 25.43 -1.38
C ALA A 259 -2.12 24.07 -1.49
N ILE A 260 -1.38 23.01 -1.83
CA ILE A 260 -1.91 21.64 -1.88
C ILE A 260 -2.31 21.15 -0.48
N MET A 261 -1.53 21.46 0.55
CA MET A 261 -1.87 21.08 1.93
C MET A 261 -3.18 21.72 2.41
N GLN A 262 -3.52 22.92 1.93
CA GLN A 262 -4.84 23.51 2.19
C GLN A 262 -5.97 22.74 1.51
N LEU A 263 -5.77 22.26 0.28
CA LEU A 263 -6.74 21.39 -0.40
C LEU A 263 -6.91 20.05 0.34
N VAL A 264 -5.80 19.47 0.85
CA VAL A 264 -5.85 18.26 1.70
C VAL A 264 -6.77 18.52 2.90
N ALA A 265 -6.62 19.65 3.60
CA ALA A 265 -7.45 19.96 4.77
C ALA A 265 -8.95 19.98 4.44
N ILE A 266 -9.35 20.53 3.29
CA ILE A 266 -10.75 20.53 2.84
C ILE A 266 -11.25 19.10 2.59
N ILE A 267 -10.46 18.28 1.88
CA ILE A 267 -10.82 16.88 1.58
C ILE A 267 -10.91 16.04 2.86
N MET A 268 -10.06 16.33 3.84
CA MET A 268 -10.12 15.66 5.14
C MET A 268 -11.48 15.88 5.81
N TRP A 269 -12.09 17.08 5.75
CA TRP A 269 -13.43 17.30 6.30
C TRP A 269 -14.53 16.45 5.64
N TYR A 270 -14.35 16.08 4.36
CA TYR A 270 -15.24 15.15 3.66
C TYR A 270 -14.95 13.67 4.00
N ALA A 271 -13.72 13.36 4.45
CA ALA A 271 -13.26 11.98 4.66
C ALA A 271 -14.16 11.13 5.58
N PRO A 272 -14.72 11.61 6.70
CA PRO A 272 -15.64 10.81 7.52
C PRO A 272 -16.83 10.27 6.72
N ILE A 273 -17.44 11.10 5.87
CA ILE A 273 -18.58 10.69 5.04
C ILE A 273 -18.12 9.67 4.00
N GLY A 274 -17.02 9.96 3.30
CA GLY A 274 -16.48 9.05 2.28
C GLY A 274 -16.10 7.68 2.86
N ILE A 275 -15.40 7.64 4.00
CA ILE A 275 -14.97 6.40 4.67
C ILE A 275 -16.16 5.55 5.09
N LEU A 276 -17.24 6.16 5.62
CA LEU A 276 -18.45 5.45 6.02
C LEU A 276 -19.03 4.66 4.84
N PHE A 277 -19.26 5.32 3.70
CA PHE A 277 -19.84 4.69 2.52
C PHE A 277 -18.87 3.76 1.78
N LEU A 278 -17.57 4.03 1.83
CA LEU A 278 -16.55 3.17 1.24
C LEU A 278 -16.50 1.83 1.98
N ILE A 279 -16.43 1.85 3.31
CA ILE A 279 -16.42 0.64 4.14
C ILE A 279 -17.74 -0.11 4.01
N ALA A 280 -18.88 0.58 4.14
CA ALA A 280 -20.19 -0.05 4.02
C ALA A 280 -20.37 -0.69 2.63
N GLY A 281 -20.01 0.03 1.56
CA GLY A 281 -20.09 -0.48 0.19
C GLY A 281 -19.21 -1.69 -0.04
N LYS A 282 -17.98 -1.70 0.50
CA LYS A 282 -17.08 -2.86 0.41
C LYS A 282 -17.59 -4.08 1.15
N ILE A 283 -18.21 -3.90 2.32
CA ILE A 283 -18.82 -5.02 3.06
C ILE A 283 -20.01 -5.61 2.30
N VAL A 284 -20.82 -4.77 1.65
CA VAL A 284 -21.98 -5.25 0.85
C VAL A 284 -21.54 -5.93 -0.44
N GLU A 285 -20.44 -5.50 -1.07
CA GLU A 285 -19.85 -6.11 -2.27
C GLU A 285 -19.23 -7.50 -1.99
N MET A 286 -18.92 -7.83 -0.73
CA MET A 286 -18.34 -9.12 -0.37
C MET A 286 -19.38 -10.26 -0.41
N ASP A 287 -19.15 -11.23 -1.30
CA ASP A 287 -19.91 -12.49 -1.41
C ASP A 287 -19.85 -13.34 -0.13
N ASP A 288 -20.71 -14.36 -0.04
CA ASP A 288 -20.94 -15.12 1.19
C ASP A 288 -19.69 -15.75 1.83
N LEU A 289 -19.25 -15.13 2.93
CA LEU A 289 -18.21 -15.60 3.86
C LEU A 289 -18.42 -17.04 4.33
N THR A 290 -19.65 -17.55 4.28
CA THR A 290 -20.04 -18.89 4.71
C THR A 290 -19.57 -19.99 3.76
N GLN A 291 -19.47 -19.74 2.44
CA GLN A 291 -19.05 -20.75 1.46
C GLN A 291 -17.53 -20.75 1.18
N MET A 292 -16.86 -19.60 1.34
CA MET A 292 -15.39 -19.50 1.32
C MET A 292 -14.73 -19.73 2.71
N GLY A 293 -15.54 -19.86 3.76
CA GLY A 293 -15.16 -19.53 5.15
C GLY A 293 -14.18 -20.44 5.86
N GLY A 294 -13.98 -21.68 5.39
CA GLY A 294 -13.08 -22.62 6.07
C GLY A 294 -11.60 -22.23 5.89
N GLN A 295 -11.07 -22.48 4.69
CA GLN A 295 -9.63 -22.33 4.44
C GLN A 295 -9.23 -20.88 4.14
N LEU A 296 -10.02 -20.15 3.35
CA LEU A 296 -9.73 -18.74 3.06
C LEU A 296 -9.92 -17.89 4.32
N GLY A 297 -10.93 -18.19 5.13
CA GLY A 297 -11.13 -17.57 6.44
C GLY A 297 -9.94 -17.79 7.39
N MET A 298 -9.44 -19.02 7.51
CA MET A 298 -8.24 -19.31 8.32
C MET A 298 -6.99 -18.59 7.80
N TYR A 299 -6.81 -18.50 6.48
CA TYR A 299 -5.74 -17.69 5.88
C TYR A 299 -5.90 -16.21 6.24
N THR A 300 -7.09 -15.62 6.09
CA THR A 300 -7.36 -14.23 6.45
C THR A 300 -7.09 -13.96 7.93
N ILE A 301 -7.52 -14.84 8.83
CA ILE A 301 -7.25 -14.72 10.27
C ILE A 301 -5.74 -14.76 10.55
N THR A 302 -5.02 -15.70 9.92
CA THR A 302 -3.55 -15.83 10.04
C THR A 302 -2.85 -14.53 9.65
N VAL A 303 -3.24 -13.92 8.52
CA VAL A 303 -2.68 -12.64 8.05
C VAL A 303 -3.01 -11.50 9.02
N ILE A 304 -4.25 -11.40 9.50
CA ILE A 304 -4.66 -10.36 10.47
C ILE A 304 -3.85 -10.47 11.76
N ILE A 305 -3.65 -11.68 12.29
CA ILE A 305 -2.83 -11.91 13.48
C ILE A 305 -1.39 -11.45 13.23
N GLY A 306 -0.80 -11.81 12.09
CA GLY A 306 0.55 -11.38 11.73
C GLY A 306 0.72 -9.88 11.61
N LEU A 307 -0.22 -9.21 10.93
CA LEU A 307 -0.22 -7.75 10.84
C LEU A 307 -0.41 -7.10 12.21
N THR A 308 -1.29 -7.64 13.06
CA THR A 308 -1.54 -7.12 14.41
C THR A 308 -0.31 -7.23 15.30
N ILE A 309 0.36 -8.40 15.30
CA ILE A 309 1.60 -8.60 16.05
C ILE A 309 2.68 -7.62 15.56
N HIS A 310 2.85 -7.49 14.24
CA HIS A 310 3.85 -6.60 13.68
C HIS A 310 3.57 -5.12 14.01
N ALA A 311 2.31 -4.68 13.86
CA ALA A 311 1.92 -3.28 14.07
C ALA A 311 1.84 -2.87 15.54
N VAL A 312 1.37 -3.75 16.44
CA VAL A 312 1.10 -3.41 17.86
C VAL A 312 2.27 -3.77 18.77
N LEU A 313 3.06 -4.80 18.43
CA LEU A 313 4.19 -5.22 19.27
C LEU A 313 5.54 -4.82 18.67
N ILE A 314 5.81 -5.20 17.44
CA ILE A 314 7.16 -5.10 16.86
C ILE A 314 7.55 -3.65 16.53
N LEU A 315 6.72 -2.94 15.76
CA LEU A 315 7.00 -1.54 15.41
C LEU A 315 7.08 -0.64 16.67
N PRO A 316 6.17 -0.73 17.65
CA PRO A 316 6.27 0.03 18.90
C PRO A 316 7.48 -0.36 19.74
N MET A 317 7.84 -1.64 19.79
CA MET A 317 9.05 -2.11 20.49
C MET A 317 10.32 -1.56 19.84
N LEU A 318 10.41 -1.62 18.51
CA LEU A 318 11.53 -1.06 17.75
C LEU A 318 11.65 0.45 17.99
N TYR A 319 10.53 1.17 17.94
CA TYR A 319 10.48 2.60 18.25
C TYR A 319 10.96 2.88 19.67
N PHE A 320 10.48 2.13 20.67
CA PHE A 320 10.87 2.30 22.06
C PHE A 320 12.36 1.98 22.29
N VAL A 321 12.90 0.94 21.64
CA VAL A 321 14.32 0.56 21.79
C VAL A 321 15.23 1.66 21.24
N ILE A 322 14.89 2.25 20.09
CA ILE A 322 15.71 3.26 19.42
C ILE A 322 15.53 4.64 20.07
N THR A 323 14.29 5.08 20.30
CA THR A 323 13.98 6.45 20.75
C THR A 323 13.88 6.57 22.28
N ARG A 324 13.63 5.46 22.97
CA ARG A 324 13.29 5.41 24.41
C ARG A 324 12.09 6.28 24.81
N GLN A 325 11.21 6.59 23.86
CA GLN A 325 9.97 7.33 24.08
C GLN A 325 8.75 6.41 23.97
N ASN A 326 7.62 6.84 24.55
CA ASN A 326 6.39 6.06 24.51
C ASN A 326 5.80 6.03 23.08
N PRO A 327 5.79 4.87 22.40
CA PRO A 327 5.32 4.76 21.02
C PRO A 327 3.82 5.03 20.86
N PHE A 328 3.01 4.76 21.89
CA PHE A 328 1.55 4.89 21.78
C PHE A 328 1.10 6.35 21.70
N VAL A 329 1.88 7.28 22.25
CA VAL A 329 1.61 8.72 22.12
C VAL A 329 1.84 9.17 20.67
N PHE A 330 2.89 8.63 20.03
CA PHE A 330 3.18 8.90 18.62
C PHE A 330 2.10 8.31 17.71
N ILE A 331 1.70 7.05 17.93
CA ILE A 331 0.64 6.38 17.17
C ILE A 331 -0.70 7.11 17.31
N ALA A 332 -1.03 7.62 18.50
CA ALA A 332 -2.25 8.40 18.71
C ALA A 332 -2.30 9.66 17.82
N GLY A 333 -1.16 10.31 17.58
CA GLY A 333 -1.06 11.45 16.65
C GLY A 333 -1.27 11.08 15.18
N LEU A 334 -1.01 9.81 14.81
CA LEU A 334 -1.16 9.28 13.45
C LEU A 334 -2.48 8.52 13.23
N LEU A 335 -3.30 8.35 14.27
CA LEU A 335 -4.50 7.52 14.24
C LEU A 335 -5.44 7.92 13.10
N GLN A 336 -5.54 9.21 12.83
CA GLN A 336 -6.30 9.78 11.72
C GLN A 336 -5.87 9.21 10.37
N ALA A 337 -4.57 9.24 10.07
CA ALA A 337 -4.03 8.73 8.82
C ALA A 337 -4.20 7.21 8.72
N LEU A 338 -4.02 6.48 9.83
CA LEU A 338 -4.22 5.03 9.87
C LEU A 338 -5.68 4.63 9.59
N VAL A 339 -6.64 5.37 10.15
CA VAL A 339 -8.08 5.14 9.92
C VAL A 339 -8.45 5.46 8.48
N THR A 340 -7.95 6.55 7.91
CA THR A 340 -8.16 6.86 6.50
C THR A 340 -7.54 5.80 5.60
N ALA A 341 -6.31 5.36 5.86
CA ALA A 341 -5.65 4.30 5.10
C ALA A 341 -6.39 2.96 5.16
N LEU A 342 -6.97 2.62 6.32
CA LEU A 342 -7.85 1.46 6.46
C LEU A 342 -9.11 1.59 5.59
N GLY A 343 -9.72 2.78 5.59
CA GLY A 343 -10.91 3.06 4.79
C GLY A 343 -10.63 3.04 3.29
N THR A 344 -9.53 3.63 2.82
CA THR A 344 -9.22 3.74 1.39
C THR A 344 -8.58 2.48 0.81
N SER A 345 -7.97 1.63 1.64
CA SER A 345 -7.17 0.47 1.22
C SER A 345 -6.07 0.83 0.20
N SER A 346 -5.65 2.10 0.15
CA SER A 346 -4.54 2.58 -0.67
C SER A 346 -3.40 2.95 0.27
N ARG A 347 -2.20 2.46 -0.07
CA ARG A 347 -0.97 2.80 0.66
C ARG A 347 -0.50 4.21 0.32
#